data_AF-A0AAW1WY49-F1
#
_entry.id   AF-A0AAW1WY49-F1
#
_cell.length_a   1.000
_cell.length_b   1.000
_cell.length_c   1.000
_cell.angle_alpha   90.00
_cell.angle_beta   90.00
_cell.angle_gamma   90.00
#
_symmetry.space_group_name_H-M   'P 1'
#
loop_
_entity.id
_entity.type
_entity.pdbx_description
1 polymer ?
#
loop_
_entity_poly.entity_id
_entity_poly.type
_entity_poly.pdbx_seq_one_letter_code
_entity_poly.pdbx_strand_id
1 'polypeptide(L)'
;MSVYPEDFEIHADQLIYWWLGDGLIRGKDDDSKTAVELGYEHLAKLANRCLLEVVKQRDYDGRIHKFRIHDMVRELITKITEEQNLCNFSGDGMQIMIEDSRWLCLTEDMAAEVKNPWNKRKTKLRALLLMSRPSLIDFSKNFVLLESLRVLDLSYSKLDVISVENSSRPSSGICGKKLFQLINSLKRLACLNLSGVQNLSEVTSNIKKLLNLQVFVLKGCENLVKIHSKISSLKRLVVLDLGKCPLQDLPRELGSLYCLQELSGFRVVSWAKIQGCTLLERGKLEQLRVLRITICDLAEISDKEKKSLSSLKSLKVLDLDADTCKGENLKMIDELELPPKLEELYLSKYRSPKMPKWFSPSRLDKLNFLSIDNCDFESLQEKHYIWNKIEGSNLKLLDRLNADWIELKSAVPALCYMEISSCPSLKKFPIEDVVKGGVWKK
;
A
#
# COMPACT_ATOMS: atom_id res chain seq x y z
N MET A 1 -3.85 -4.12 19.17
CA MET A 1 -3.18 -2.80 19.16
C MET A 1 -2.33 -2.58 20.42
N SER A 2 -2.60 -3.23 21.56
CA SER A 2 -1.71 -3.23 22.74
C SER A 2 -0.29 -3.76 22.49
N VAL A 3 -0.08 -4.50 21.40
CA VAL A 3 1.24 -4.95 20.95
C VAL A 3 2.17 -3.78 20.57
N TYR A 4 1.64 -2.63 20.17
CA TYR A 4 2.52 -1.50 19.84
C TYR A 4 3.08 -0.86 21.11
N PRO A 5 4.32 -0.32 21.04
CA PRO A 5 4.87 0.50 22.12
C PRO A 5 3.97 1.68 22.47
N GLU A 6 4.20 2.25 23.64
CA GLU A 6 3.55 3.49 24.07
C GLU A 6 3.85 4.64 23.10
N ASP A 7 2.89 5.55 22.93
CA ASP A 7 2.94 6.68 21.99
C ASP A 7 3.27 6.36 20.52
N PHE A 8 3.26 5.08 20.14
CA PHE A 8 3.66 4.69 18.79
C PHE A 8 2.65 5.15 17.74
N GLU A 9 3.12 5.90 16.74
CA GLU A 9 2.30 6.28 15.58
C GLU A 9 2.10 5.09 14.64
N ILE A 10 0.86 4.61 14.56
CA ILE A 10 0.48 3.46 13.74
C ILE A 10 -0.06 3.94 12.39
N HIS A 11 0.47 3.36 11.32
CA HIS A 11 -0.10 3.52 9.97
C HIS A 11 -1.38 2.69 9.82
N ALA A 12 -2.45 3.34 9.34
CA ALA A 12 -3.77 2.74 9.24
C ALA A 12 -3.83 1.52 8.32
N ASP A 13 -3.24 1.61 7.13
CA ASP A 13 -3.16 0.52 6.15
C ASP A 13 -2.45 -0.72 6.71
N GLN A 14 -1.33 -0.52 7.41
CA GLN A 14 -0.58 -1.59 8.05
C GLN A 14 -1.43 -2.36 9.07
N LEU A 15 -2.16 -1.65 9.96
CA LEU A 15 -3.03 -2.33 10.92
C LEU A 15 -4.22 -3.02 10.23
N ILE A 16 -4.77 -2.44 9.17
CA ILE A 16 -5.85 -3.07 8.40
C ILE A 16 -5.38 -4.37 7.74
N TYR A 17 -4.17 -4.38 7.17
CA TYR A 17 -3.57 -5.59 6.60
C TYR A 17 -3.33 -6.66 7.66
N TRP A 18 -2.95 -6.26 8.86
CA TRP A 18 -2.88 -7.14 10.02
C TRP A 18 -4.24 -7.76 10.37
N TRP A 19 -5.29 -6.94 10.45
CA TRP A 19 -6.65 -7.42 10.72
C TRP A 19 -7.13 -8.39 9.65
N LEU A 20 -6.81 -8.13 8.38
CA LEU A 20 -7.12 -9.03 7.27
C LEU A 20 -6.35 -10.35 7.41
N GLY A 21 -5.03 -10.28 7.66
CA GLY A 21 -4.17 -11.45 7.83
C GLY A 21 -4.56 -12.32 9.04
N ASP A 22 -4.92 -11.71 10.17
CA ASP A 22 -5.42 -12.45 11.34
C ASP A 22 -6.89 -12.89 11.17
N GLY A 23 -7.57 -12.39 10.14
CA GLY A 23 -8.95 -12.73 9.79
C GLY A 23 -10.01 -12.08 10.67
N LEU A 24 -9.68 -10.98 11.35
CA LEU A 24 -10.60 -10.11 12.10
C LEU A 24 -11.56 -9.37 11.17
N ILE A 25 -11.09 -9.02 9.97
CA ILE A 25 -11.91 -8.45 8.91
C ILE A 25 -11.87 -9.36 7.69
N ARG A 26 -13.01 -9.43 6.99
CA ARG A 26 -13.18 -10.13 5.72
C ARG A 26 -14.09 -9.27 4.85
N GLY A 27 -13.91 -9.33 3.53
CA GLY A 27 -14.84 -8.67 2.61
C GLY A 27 -16.26 -9.21 2.79
N LYS A 28 -17.27 -8.40 2.45
CA LYS A 28 -18.66 -8.88 2.46
C LYS A 28 -18.91 -9.80 1.27
N ASP A 29 -19.79 -10.79 1.46
CA ASP A 29 -20.17 -11.73 0.41
C ASP A 29 -20.92 -11.06 -0.77
N ASP A 30 -21.44 -9.84 -0.56
CA ASP A 30 -22.19 -9.05 -1.54
C ASP A 30 -21.30 -8.17 -2.45
N ASP A 31 -19.97 -8.29 -2.34
CA ASP A 31 -18.98 -7.49 -3.08
C ASP A 31 -19.11 -5.96 -2.92
N SER A 32 -19.94 -5.49 -1.98
CA SER A 32 -20.20 -4.06 -1.77
C SER A 32 -18.98 -3.33 -1.21
N LYS A 33 -18.23 -4.00 -0.33
CA LYS A 33 -17.06 -3.44 0.35
C LYS A 33 -15.90 -4.43 0.45
N THR A 34 -14.69 -3.94 0.20
CA THR A 34 -13.46 -4.71 0.43
C THR A 34 -13.19 -4.88 1.91
N ALA A 35 -12.32 -5.85 2.22
CA ALA A 35 -11.79 -5.96 3.57
C ALA A 35 -11.06 -4.67 4.00
N VAL A 36 -10.36 -3.99 3.08
CA VAL A 36 -9.62 -2.76 3.38
C VAL A 36 -10.56 -1.58 3.66
N GLU A 37 -11.62 -1.42 2.86
CA GLU A 37 -12.67 -0.41 3.08
C GLU A 37 -13.36 -0.62 4.44
N LEU A 38 -13.71 -1.87 4.77
CA LEU A 38 -14.24 -2.22 6.09
C LEU A 38 -13.25 -1.91 7.22
N GLY A 39 -11.96 -2.14 6.99
CA GLY A 39 -10.89 -1.78 7.92
C GLY A 39 -10.89 -0.29 8.25
N TYR A 40 -10.97 0.58 7.23
CA TYR A 40 -11.06 2.03 7.43
C TYR A 40 -12.35 2.44 8.16
N GLU A 41 -13.48 1.79 7.88
CA GLU A 41 -14.74 2.03 8.62
C GLU A 41 -14.65 1.65 10.10
N HIS A 42 -13.96 0.54 10.41
CA HIS A 42 -13.71 0.15 11.79
C HIS A 42 -12.80 1.16 12.51
N LEU A 43 -11.74 1.64 11.86
CA LEU A 43 -10.89 2.70 12.42
C LEU A 43 -11.69 3.98 12.69
N ALA A 44 -12.53 4.41 11.74
CA ALA A 44 -13.39 5.58 11.92
C ALA A 44 -14.35 5.42 13.12
N LYS A 45 -14.95 4.24 13.30
CA LYS A 45 -15.80 3.94 14.46
C LYS A 45 -15.03 3.98 15.79
N LEU A 46 -13.78 3.52 15.80
CA LEU A 46 -12.94 3.56 17.00
C LEU A 46 -12.53 5.00 17.34
N ALA A 47 -12.15 5.80 16.33
CA ALA A 47 -11.86 7.23 16.51
C ALA A 47 -13.08 8.01 17.02
N ASN A 48 -14.27 7.75 16.46
CA ASN A 48 -15.53 8.37 16.91
C ASN A 48 -15.93 8.02 18.36
N ARG A 49 -15.36 6.95 18.92
CA ARG A 49 -15.53 6.55 20.32
C ARG A 49 -14.38 7.05 21.21
N CYS A 50 -13.53 7.93 20.70
CA CYS A 50 -12.35 8.46 21.38
C CYS A 50 -11.37 7.36 21.86
N LEU A 51 -11.36 6.21 21.18
CA LEU A 51 -10.43 5.11 21.49
C LEU A 51 -9.10 5.23 20.73
N LEU A 52 -9.08 6.04 19.69
CA LEU A 52 -7.89 6.34 18.88
C LEU A 52 -7.70 7.86 18.85
N GLU A 53 -6.46 8.30 18.94
CA GLU A 53 -6.09 9.67 18.68
C GLU A 53 -5.58 9.78 17.24
N VAL A 54 -6.32 10.49 16.40
CA VAL A 54 -5.98 10.66 14.99
C VAL A 54 -4.84 11.67 14.86
N VAL A 55 -3.65 11.18 14.48
CA VAL A 55 -2.45 12.00 14.28
C VAL A 55 -2.45 12.64 12.90
N LYS A 56 -2.87 11.89 11.89
CA LYS A 56 -2.98 12.38 10.52
C LYS A 56 -4.18 11.75 9.84
N GLN A 57 -5.03 12.60 9.26
CA GLN A 57 -6.15 12.20 8.42
C GLN A 57 -5.98 12.75 7.02
N ARG A 58 -6.66 12.09 6.08
CA ARG A 58 -6.80 12.54 4.70
C ARG A 58 -8.03 13.44 4.67
N ASP A 59 -7.83 14.72 4.42
CA ASP A 59 -8.86 15.71 4.73
C ASP A 59 -10.08 15.68 3.79
N TYR A 60 -9.96 15.24 2.53
CA TYR A 60 -11.09 15.23 1.59
C TYR A 60 -12.11 14.12 1.83
N ASP A 61 -11.71 12.99 2.42
CA ASP A 61 -12.61 11.86 2.68
C ASP A 61 -12.58 11.40 4.15
N GLY A 62 -11.83 12.10 5.00
CA GLY A 62 -11.68 11.81 6.41
C GLY A 62 -10.97 10.49 6.72
N ARG A 63 -10.36 9.81 5.74
CA ARG A 63 -9.67 8.53 6.01
C ARG A 63 -8.48 8.75 6.92
N ILE A 64 -8.44 8.02 8.03
CA ILE A 64 -7.34 8.05 8.99
C ILE A 64 -6.09 7.49 8.29
N HIS A 65 -5.00 8.25 8.29
CA HIS A 65 -3.73 7.83 7.72
C HIS A 65 -2.77 7.32 8.82
N LYS A 66 -2.69 8.06 9.92
CA LYS A 66 -1.94 7.69 11.12
C LYS A 66 -2.74 8.02 12.37
N PHE A 67 -2.57 7.20 13.40
CA PHE A 67 -3.17 7.41 14.71
C PHE A 67 -2.27 6.83 15.80
N ARG A 68 -2.52 7.21 17.05
CA ARG A 68 -1.94 6.60 18.25
C ARG A 68 -3.04 6.18 19.20
N ILE A 69 -2.68 5.45 20.25
CA ILE A 69 -3.59 5.05 21.32
C ILE A 69 -3.13 5.73 22.58
N HIS A 70 -4.04 6.45 23.23
CA HIS A 70 -3.78 7.11 24.50
C HIS A 70 -3.47 6.09 25.60
N ASP A 71 -2.55 6.41 26.52
CA ASP A 71 -1.99 5.48 27.51
C ASP A 71 -3.06 4.80 28.38
N MET A 72 -4.02 5.57 28.90
CA MET A 72 -5.16 5.02 29.65
C MET A 72 -5.99 3.98 28.85
N VAL A 73 -6.18 4.22 27.54
CA VAL A 73 -6.89 3.27 26.66
C VAL A 73 -6.01 2.05 26.41
N ARG A 74 -4.70 2.26 26.23
CA ARG A 74 -3.72 1.18 26.07
C ARG A 74 -3.70 0.29 27.31
N GLU A 75 -3.70 0.85 28.52
CA GLU A 75 -3.72 0.09 29.77
C GLU A 75 -4.98 -0.78 29.90
N LEU A 76 -6.14 -0.23 29.52
CA LEU A 76 -7.39 -1.00 29.44
C LEU A 76 -7.29 -2.14 28.42
N ILE A 77 -6.77 -1.87 27.21
CA ILE A 77 -6.61 -2.90 26.17
C ILE A 77 -5.64 -3.98 26.65
N THR A 78 -4.54 -3.60 27.30
CA THR A 78 -3.55 -4.52 27.87
C THR A 78 -4.21 -5.50 28.83
N LYS A 79 -4.95 -5.01 29.84
CA LYS A 79 -5.69 -5.85 30.81
C LYS A 79 -6.66 -6.81 30.11
N ILE A 80 -7.46 -6.31 29.16
CA ILE A 80 -8.39 -7.15 28.37
C ILE A 80 -7.62 -8.22 27.58
N THR A 81 -6.48 -7.86 26.97
CA THR A 81 -5.70 -8.82 26.18
C THR A 81 -5.00 -9.89 27.02
N GLU A 82 -4.69 -9.61 28.29
CA GLU A 82 -4.16 -10.59 29.24
C GLU A 82 -5.26 -11.57 29.68
N GLU A 83 -6.44 -11.07 30.07
CA GLU A 83 -7.60 -11.90 30.42
C GLU A 83 -8.01 -12.86 29.29
N GLN A 84 -7.84 -12.42 28.03
CA GLN A 84 -8.15 -13.20 26.84
C GLN A 84 -6.97 -14.08 26.36
N ASN A 85 -5.83 -14.10 27.07
CA ASN A 85 -4.61 -14.80 26.68
C ASN A 85 -4.14 -14.46 25.26
N LEU A 86 -4.28 -13.20 24.85
CA LEU A 86 -3.83 -12.71 23.55
C LEU A 86 -2.39 -12.21 23.62
N CYS A 87 -2.07 -11.45 24.67
CA CYS A 87 -0.79 -10.83 24.97
C CYS A 87 -0.51 -11.00 26.47
N ASN A 88 0.76 -10.89 26.87
CA ASN A 88 1.17 -10.94 28.29
C ASN A 88 2.18 -9.83 28.55
N PHE A 89 2.15 -9.22 29.74
CA PHE A 89 3.02 -8.09 30.07
C PHE A 89 3.68 -8.26 31.46
N SER A 90 4.84 -7.66 31.67
CA SER A 90 5.49 -7.51 32.98
C SER A 90 4.85 -6.37 33.76
N GLY A 91 5.17 -6.30 35.06
CA GLY A 91 4.71 -5.22 35.94
C GLY A 91 5.16 -3.81 35.54
N ASP A 92 6.14 -3.69 34.63
CA ASP A 92 6.61 -2.43 34.04
C ASP A 92 5.90 -2.09 32.71
N GLY A 93 4.92 -2.89 32.27
CA GLY A 93 4.15 -2.66 31.04
C GLY A 93 4.84 -3.15 29.76
N MET A 94 6.00 -3.79 29.87
CA MET A 94 6.69 -4.41 28.73
C MET A 94 6.05 -5.75 28.36
N GLN A 95 5.94 -6.03 27.06
CA GLN A 95 5.37 -7.30 26.61
C GLN A 95 6.32 -8.47 26.89
N ILE A 96 5.79 -9.57 27.43
CA ILE A 96 6.50 -10.82 27.63
C ILE A 96 5.90 -11.89 26.72
N MET A 97 6.76 -12.73 26.15
CA MET A 97 6.30 -13.93 25.47
C MET A 97 6.22 -15.12 26.43
N ILE A 98 5.03 -15.71 26.53
CA ILE A 98 4.81 -17.02 27.16
C ILE A 98 4.24 -18.01 26.13
N GLU A 99 4.13 -19.29 26.48
CA GLU A 99 3.71 -20.36 25.56
C GLU A 99 2.34 -20.11 24.90
N ASP A 100 1.42 -19.48 25.64
CA ASP A 100 0.05 -19.23 25.21
C ASP A 100 -0.17 -17.88 24.50
N SER A 101 0.86 -17.03 24.41
CA SER A 101 0.77 -15.74 23.72
C SER A 101 0.34 -15.93 22.25
N ARG A 102 -0.63 -15.13 21.80
CA ARG A 102 -1.12 -15.15 20.41
C ARG A 102 -0.60 -14.00 19.57
N TRP A 103 -0.33 -12.84 20.17
CA TRP A 103 0.25 -11.69 19.48
C TRP A 103 1.49 -11.21 20.23
N LEU A 104 2.53 -10.86 19.48
CA LEU A 104 3.80 -10.38 20.02
C LEU A 104 4.34 -9.25 19.15
N CYS A 105 4.77 -8.18 19.79
CA CYS A 105 5.72 -7.24 19.23
C CYS A 105 7.06 -7.44 19.93
N LEU A 106 8.08 -7.78 19.16
CA LEU A 106 9.42 -7.99 19.66
C LEU A 106 10.27 -6.75 19.36
N THR A 107 10.49 -5.93 20.39
CA THR A 107 11.30 -4.71 20.33
C THR A 107 12.80 -5.02 20.45
N GLU A 108 13.66 -4.03 20.19
CA GLU A 108 15.11 -4.17 20.40
C GLU A 108 15.45 -4.55 21.85
N ASP A 109 14.83 -3.90 22.84
CA ASP A 109 15.09 -4.16 24.26
C ASP A 109 14.73 -5.60 24.65
N MET A 110 13.57 -6.08 24.22
CA MET A 110 13.15 -7.47 24.47
C MET A 110 14.07 -8.47 23.78
N ALA A 111 14.53 -8.19 22.57
CA ALA A 111 15.43 -9.08 21.85
C ALA A 111 16.82 -9.16 22.50
N ALA A 112 17.28 -8.09 23.15
CA ALA A 112 18.55 -8.06 23.87
C ALA A 112 18.51 -8.91 25.15
N GLU A 113 17.38 -8.90 25.86
CA GLU A 113 17.19 -9.67 27.09
C GLU A 113 16.94 -11.15 26.82
N VAL A 114 16.12 -11.44 25.81
CA VAL A 114 15.68 -12.80 25.52
C VAL A 114 16.57 -13.43 24.46
N LYS A 115 17.76 -13.91 24.88
CA LYS A 115 18.77 -14.56 24.00
C LYS A 115 18.23 -15.68 23.10
N ASN A 116 17.10 -16.29 23.47
CA ASN A 116 16.29 -17.09 22.57
C ASN A 116 14.80 -16.99 22.99
N PRO A 117 13.99 -16.14 22.33
CA PRO A 117 12.58 -15.99 22.68
C PRO A 117 11.85 -17.32 22.61
N TRP A 118 12.22 -18.11 21.62
CA TRP A 118 11.53 -19.32 21.22
C TRP A 118 12.07 -20.48 22.05
N ASN A 119 11.42 -20.76 23.18
CA ASN A 119 11.66 -22.00 23.93
C ASN A 119 11.45 -23.22 22.99
N LYS A 120 11.98 -24.41 23.34
CA LYS A 120 11.98 -25.60 22.45
C LYS A 120 10.59 -26.19 22.12
N ARG A 121 9.49 -25.45 22.34
CA ARG A 121 8.10 -25.91 22.21
C ARG A 121 7.38 -25.15 21.09
N LYS A 122 6.30 -25.75 20.60
CA LYS A 122 5.45 -25.12 19.57
C LYS A 122 4.70 -23.94 20.18
N THR A 123 4.66 -22.82 19.46
CA THR A 123 4.00 -21.60 19.91
C THR A 123 2.54 -21.52 19.43
N LYS A 124 1.67 -20.86 20.20
CA LYS A 124 0.31 -20.46 19.75
C LYS A 124 0.31 -19.11 19.02
N LEU A 125 1.48 -18.56 18.73
CA LEU A 125 1.64 -17.24 18.14
C LEU A 125 0.98 -17.17 16.76
N ARG A 126 0.08 -16.19 16.61
CA ARG A 126 -0.67 -15.88 15.39
C ARG A 126 -0.18 -14.61 14.70
N ALA A 127 0.30 -13.62 15.45
CA ALA A 127 0.84 -12.39 14.88
C ALA A 127 2.18 -12.02 15.53
N LEU A 128 3.15 -11.68 14.70
CA LEU A 128 4.47 -11.21 15.11
C LEU A 128 4.80 -9.89 14.41
N LEU A 129 4.99 -8.82 15.18
CA LEU A 129 5.63 -7.58 14.76
C LEU A 129 7.09 -7.61 15.21
N LEU A 130 8.01 -7.42 14.27
CA LEU A 130 9.42 -7.31 14.60
C LEU A 130 9.88 -5.86 14.49
N MET A 131 10.17 -5.25 15.63
CA MET A 131 10.74 -3.90 15.76
C MET A 131 12.16 -3.99 16.31
N SER A 132 12.92 -4.98 15.83
CA SER A 132 14.27 -5.27 16.31
C SER A 132 15.25 -5.51 15.17
N ARG A 133 16.54 -5.28 15.44
CA ARG A 133 17.61 -5.62 14.49
C ARG A 133 17.74 -7.15 14.37
N PRO A 134 18.04 -7.67 13.17
CA PRO A 134 18.17 -9.10 12.98
C PRO A 134 19.33 -9.73 13.74
N SER A 135 20.39 -8.95 13.98
CA SER A 135 21.56 -9.36 14.74
C SER A 135 21.23 -9.83 16.15
N LEU A 136 20.10 -9.36 16.72
CA LEU A 136 19.65 -9.72 18.06
C LEU A 136 18.79 -11.00 18.06
N ILE A 137 18.38 -11.51 16.91
CA ILE A 137 17.45 -12.64 16.80
C ILE A 137 17.99 -13.66 15.79
N ASP A 138 18.34 -14.86 16.26
CA ASP A 138 18.69 -15.95 15.34
C ASP A 138 17.42 -16.47 14.64
N PHE A 139 17.15 -15.99 13.42
CA PHE A 139 16.03 -16.42 12.59
C PHE A 139 16.14 -17.91 12.20
N SER A 140 17.35 -18.46 12.17
CA SER A 140 17.61 -19.76 11.57
C SER A 140 17.10 -20.95 12.38
N LYS A 141 16.90 -20.79 13.70
CA LYS A 141 16.48 -21.87 14.60
C LYS A 141 14.99 -21.87 14.98
N ASN A 142 14.24 -20.84 14.60
CA ASN A 142 13.03 -20.48 15.35
C ASN A 142 11.74 -20.40 14.53
N PHE A 143 11.80 -20.16 13.22
CA PHE A 143 10.60 -20.03 12.38
C PHE A 143 9.78 -21.32 12.27
N VAL A 144 10.44 -22.47 12.40
CA VAL A 144 9.77 -23.78 12.41
C VAL A 144 8.82 -23.92 13.61
N LEU A 145 9.03 -23.18 14.70
CA LEU A 145 8.19 -23.21 15.91
C LEU A 145 6.93 -22.32 15.79
N LEU A 146 6.85 -21.51 14.74
CA LEU A 146 5.78 -20.54 14.47
C LEU A 146 4.69 -21.11 13.55
N GLU A 147 4.34 -22.39 13.72
CA GLU A 147 3.38 -23.10 12.84
C GLU A 147 1.98 -22.46 12.80
N SER A 148 1.60 -21.73 13.87
CA SER A 148 0.31 -21.04 14.02
C SER A 148 0.29 -19.64 13.41
N LEU A 149 1.44 -19.13 12.94
CA LEU A 149 1.59 -17.73 12.56
C LEU A 149 0.78 -17.41 11.29
N ARG A 150 0.00 -16.34 11.39
CA ARG A 150 -0.82 -15.79 10.31
C ARG A 150 -0.34 -14.42 9.86
N VAL A 151 0.22 -13.61 10.76
CA VAL A 151 0.76 -12.28 10.45
C VAL A 151 2.22 -12.24 10.83
N LEU A 152 3.07 -11.93 9.86
CA LEU A 152 4.48 -11.64 10.07
C LEU A 152 4.79 -10.26 9.48
N ASP A 153 5.16 -9.34 10.34
CA ASP A 153 5.54 -7.99 9.95
C ASP A 153 6.98 -7.70 10.36
N LEU A 154 7.78 -7.43 9.34
CA LEU A 154 9.21 -7.15 9.43
C LEU A 154 9.52 -5.72 8.95
N SER A 155 8.51 -4.87 8.74
CA SER A 155 8.68 -3.52 8.18
C SER A 155 9.51 -2.56 9.04
N TYR A 156 9.51 -2.77 10.36
CA TYR A 156 10.32 -2.00 11.31
C TYR A 156 11.61 -2.72 11.71
N SER A 157 11.82 -3.94 11.20
CA SER A 157 13.07 -4.62 11.40
C SER A 157 14.09 -4.00 10.44
N LYS A 158 15.22 -3.55 10.96
CA LYS A 158 16.35 -3.08 10.14
C LYS A 158 17.03 -4.29 9.50
N LEU A 159 16.26 -5.09 8.75
CA LEU A 159 16.68 -6.33 8.12
C LEU A 159 17.72 -6.04 7.05
N ASP A 160 18.98 -6.25 7.41
CA ASP A 160 20.06 -6.30 6.44
C ASP A 160 20.06 -7.68 5.77
N VAL A 161 19.71 -7.71 4.48
CA VAL A 161 19.76 -8.91 3.67
C VAL A 161 21.14 -8.98 2.99
N ILE A 162 21.85 -10.10 3.02
CA ILE A 162 23.17 -10.18 2.36
C ILE A 162 23.10 -10.97 1.05
N SER A 163 23.84 -10.52 0.03
CA SER A 163 23.81 -11.11 -1.31
C SER A 163 24.62 -12.41 -1.43
N VAL A 164 25.63 -12.61 -0.57
CA VAL A 164 26.53 -13.79 -0.58
C VAL A 164 26.85 -14.21 0.86
N GLU A 165 26.81 -15.51 1.16
CA GLU A 165 27.20 -16.07 2.47
C GLU A 165 28.72 -16.05 2.72
N ASN A 166 29.51 -15.51 1.77
CA ASN A 166 30.97 -15.54 1.80
C ASN A 166 31.55 -14.13 1.75
N SER A 167 31.81 -13.56 2.91
CA SER A 167 32.98 -12.72 3.12
C SER A 167 33.48 -12.98 4.53
N SER A 168 34.78 -12.98 4.72
CA SER A 168 35.54 -13.20 5.96
C SER A 168 35.29 -12.13 7.04
N ARG A 169 34.14 -11.45 7.01
CA ARG A 169 33.64 -10.54 8.03
C ARG A 169 32.31 -11.06 8.55
N PRO A 170 32.05 -11.00 9.87
CA PRO A 170 30.75 -11.35 10.42
C PRO A 170 29.74 -10.28 9.99
N SER A 171 29.14 -10.43 8.81
CA SER A 171 27.97 -9.64 8.43
C SER A 171 26.76 -10.22 9.15
N SER A 172 26.11 -9.41 9.98
CA SER A 172 24.95 -9.80 10.79
C SER A 172 23.64 -9.93 9.99
N GLY A 173 23.73 -10.09 8.67
CA GLY A 173 22.59 -10.10 7.76
C GLY A 173 22.14 -11.50 7.36
N ILE A 174 20.89 -11.61 6.88
CA ILE A 174 20.30 -12.87 6.40
C ILE A 174 20.19 -12.85 4.88
N CYS A 175 20.73 -13.84 4.15
CA CYS A 175 20.55 -13.83 2.70
C CYS A 175 19.07 -14.00 2.30
N GLY A 176 18.63 -13.36 1.22
CA GLY A 176 17.21 -13.33 0.85
C GLY A 176 16.64 -14.73 0.58
N LYS A 177 17.48 -15.64 0.06
CA LYS A 177 17.15 -17.06 -0.11
C LYS A 177 16.85 -17.73 1.23
N LYS A 178 17.68 -17.51 2.26
CA LYS A 178 17.49 -18.05 3.60
C LYS A 178 16.25 -17.45 4.27
N LEU A 179 16.01 -16.14 4.11
CA LEU A 179 14.78 -15.49 4.58
C LEU A 179 13.53 -16.19 4.02
N PHE A 180 13.44 -16.37 2.71
CA PHE A 180 12.30 -17.09 2.11
C PHE A 180 12.24 -18.56 2.51
N GLN A 181 13.37 -19.26 2.67
CA GLN A 181 13.37 -20.63 3.19
C GLN A 181 12.71 -20.72 4.57
N LEU A 182 13.01 -19.77 5.46
CA LEU A 182 12.42 -19.71 6.80
C LEU A 182 10.93 -19.36 6.75
N ILE A 183 10.56 -18.32 5.99
CA ILE A 183 9.15 -17.91 5.84
C ILE A 183 8.31 -19.06 5.27
N ASN A 184 8.85 -19.87 4.35
CA ASN A 184 8.11 -21.00 3.77
C ASN A 184 7.76 -22.13 4.75
N SER A 185 8.35 -22.14 5.95
CA SER A 185 7.92 -23.04 7.01
C SER A 185 6.57 -22.63 7.62
N LEU A 186 6.16 -21.37 7.45
CA LEU A 186 4.94 -20.76 7.99
C LEU A 186 3.72 -21.07 7.12
N LYS A 187 3.21 -22.29 7.20
CA LYS A 187 2.12 -22.79 6.33
C LYS A 187 0.78 -22.04 6.50
N ARG A 188 0.57 -21.37 7.63
CA ARG A 188 -0.66 -20.61 7.95
C ARG A 188 -0.56 -19.11 7.66
N LEU A 189 0.58 -18.66 7.14
CA LEU A 189 0.83 -17.25 6.91
C LEU A 189 -0.18 -16.66 5.92
N ALA A 190 -0.82 -15.57 6.33
CA ALA A 190 -1.86 -14.85 5.61
C ALA A 190 -1.47 -13.39 5.35
N CYS A 191 -0.64 -12.77 6.19
CA CYS A 191 -0.06 -11.45 5.95
C CYS A 191 1.46 -11.52 6.13
N LEU A 192 2.18 -11.09 5.10
CA LEU A 192 3.63 -10.94 5.11
C LEU A 192 3.98 -9.50 4.72
N ASN A 193 4.56 -8.76 5.65
CA ASN A 193 5.05 -7.40 5.42
C ASN A 193 6.58 -7.39 5.50
N LEU A 194 7.22 -7.18 4.35
CA LEU A 194 8.67 -7.05 4.15
C LEU A 194 9.02 -5.63 3.66
N SER A 195 8.19 -4.63 3.95
CA SER A 195 8.44 -3.26 3.51
C SER A 195 9.82 -2.77 3.98
N GLY A 196 10.52 -2.04 3.12
CA GLY A 196 11.81 -1.43 3.46
C GLY A 196 12.99 -2.39 3.62
N VAL A 197 12.84 -3.68 3.29
CA VAL A 197 13.96 -4.63 3.34
C VAL A 197 14.96 -4.29 2.23
N GLN A 198 16.04 -3.60 2.60
CA GLN A 198 16.92 -2.92 1.65
C GLN A 198 17.55 -3.85 0.62
N ASN A 199 18.08 -5.00 1.03
CA ASN A 199 18.89 -5.85 0.16
C ASN A 199 18.13 -7.08 -0.40
N LEU A 200 16.80 -7.05 -0.36
CA LEU A 200 16.00 -8.09 -0.99
C LEU A 200 15.99 -7.89 -2.52
N SER A 201 16.75 -8.71 -3.25
CA SER A 201 16.88 -8.58 -4.71
C SER A 201 15.82 -9.31 -5.53
N GLU A 202 15.32 -10.45 -5.04
CA GLU A 202 14.31 -11.24 -5.73
C GLU A 202 13.30 -11.94 -4.78
N VAL A 203 12.05 -12.00 -5.20
CA VAL A 203 11.08 -12.95 -4.64
C VAL A 203 11.22 -14.28 -5.37
N THR A 204 11.71 -15.30 -4.67
CA THR A 204 12.05 -16.61 -5.26
C THR A 204 10.82 -17.49 -5.59
N SER A 205 11.00 -18.53 -6.41
CA SER A 205 9.93 -19.49 -6.81
C SER A 205 9.24 -20.20 -5.64
N ASN A 206 9.93 -20.20 -4.51
CA ASN A 206 9.59 -20.82 -3.25
C ASN A 206 8.34 -20.19 -2.61
N ILE A 207 8.00 -18.94 -2.97
CA ILE A 207 6.79 -18.23 -2.51
C ILE A 207 5.50 -19.02 -2.73
N LYS A 208 5.44 -19.90 -3.74
CA LYS A 208 4.29 -20.78 -4.01
C LYS A 208 3.86 -21.67 -2.84
N LYS A 209 4.72 -21.84 -1.83
CA LYS A 209 4.41 -22.63 -0.63
C LYS A 209 3.44 -21.91 0.31
N LEU A 210 3.36 -20.57 0.23
CA LEU A 210 2.51 -19.74 1.10
C LEU A 210 1.07 -19.64 0.57
N LEU A 211 0.40 -20.78 0.35
CA LEU A 211 -0.91 -20.84 -0.31
C LEU A 211 -2.04 -20.08 0.42
N ASN A 212 -1.84 -19.76 1.71
CA ASN A 212 -2.79 -19.01 2.53
C ASN A 212 -2.56 -17.49 2.51
N LEU A 213 -1.53 -17.01 1.80
CA LEU A 213 -1.18 -15.59 1.80
C LEU A 213 -2.29 -14.75 1.16
N GLN A 214 -2.75 -13.74 1.91
CA GLN A 214 -3.79 -12.78 1.54
C GLN A 214 -3.21 -11.37 1.38
N VAL A 215 -2.19 -11.01 2.14
CA VAL A 215 -1.51 -9.72 2.04
C VAL A 215 -0.01 -9.97 1.86
N PHE A 216 0.57 -9.37 0.84
CA PHE A 216 2.01 -9.33 0.63
C PHE A 216 2.48 -7.90 0.36
N VAL A 217 3.24 -7.34 1.29
CA VAL A 217 3.73 -5.96 1.23
C VAL A 217 5.26 -6.00 1.11
N LEU A 218 5.78 -5.37 0.06
CA LEU A 218 7.22 -5.24 -0.27
C LEU A 218 7.59 -3.79 -0.54
N LYS A 219 6.74 -2.85 -0.12
CA LYS A 219 6.87 -1.42 -0.39
C LYS A 219 8.23 -0.90 0.05
N GLY A 220 8.92 -0.16 -0.82
CA GLY A 220 10.22 0.44 -0.52
C GLY A 220 11.38 -0.55 -0.40
N CYS A 221 11.26 -1.76 -0.96
CA CYS A 221 12.41 -2.63 -1.16
C CYS A 221 13.26 -2.13 -2.34
N GLU A 222 14.20 -1.23 -2.05
CA GLU A 222 14.95 -0.47 -3.07
C GLU A 222 15.87 -1.30 -3.98
N ASN A 223 16.21 -2.55 -3.62
CA ASN A 223 16.98 -3.46 -4.48
C ASN A 223 16.13 -4.56 -5.13
N LEU A 224 14.81 -4.57 -4.92
CA LEU A 224 13.93 -5.62 -5.44
C LEU A 224 13.68 -5.42 -6.94
N VAL A 225 14.40 -6.18 -7.76
CA VAL A 225 14.37 -6.08 -9.23
C VAL A 225 13.58 -7.21 -9.90
N LYS A 226 13.25 -8.28 -9.17
CA LYS A 226 12.62 -9.47 -9.75
C LYS A 226 11.54 -10.10 -8.86
N ILE A 227 10.38 -10.38 -9.45
CA ILE A 227 9.32 -11.22 -8.86
C ILE A 227 9.20 -12.50 -9.68
N HIS A 228 9.35 -13.66 -9.05
CA HIS A 228 9.17 -14.93 -9.76
C HIS A 228 7.70 -15.19 -10.11
N SER A 229 7.44 -15.73 -11.32
CA SER A 229 6.12 -16.13 -11.82
C SER A 229 5.27 -17.03 -10.93
N LYS A 230 5.88 -17.70 -9.95
CA LYS A 230 5.17 -18.56 -9.01
C LYS A 230 4.36 -17.78 -7.96
N ILE A 231 4.47 -16.45 -7.91
CA ILE A 231 3.54 -15.58 -7.18
C ILE A 231 2.07 -15.79 -7.62
N SER A 232 1.86 -16.15 -8.89
CA SER A 232 0.55 -16.50 -9.45
C SER A 232 -0.14 -17.70 -8.79
N SER A 233 0.61 -18.50 -8.01
CA SER A 233 0.05 -19.64 -7.25
C SER A 233 -0.71 -19.20 -6.00
N LEU A 234 -0.54 -17.95 -5.56
CA LEU A 234 -1.15 -17.40 -4.34
C LEU A 234 -2.61 -16.98 -4.58
N LYS A 235 -3.50 -17.94 -4.83
CA LYS A 235 -4.89 -17.66 -5.26
C LYS A 235 -5.75 -16.92 -4.23
N ARG A 236 -5.29 -16.83 -2.98
CA ARG A 236 -5.98 -16.10 -1.89
C ARG A 236 -5.47 -14.68 -1.70
N LEU A 237 -4.50 -14.24 -2.52
CA LEU A 237 -3.90 -12.92 -2.41
C LEU A 237 -4.92 -11.83 -2.73
N VAL A 238 -5.14 -10.94 -1.78
CA VAL A 238 -6.05 -9.79 -1.81
C VAL A 238 -5.28 -8.49 -2.02
N VAL A 239 -4.12 -8.35 -1.37
CA VAL A 239 -3.27 -7.15 -1.44
C VAL A 239 -1.87 -7.54 -1.87
N LEU A 240 -1.38 -6.91 -2.93
CA LEU A 240 0.02 -6.95 -3.36
C LEU A 240 0.56 -5.53 -3.50
N ASP A 241 1.43 -5.12 -2.57
CA ASP A 241 2.05 -3.80 -2.59
C ASP A 241 3.55 -3.91 -2.92
N LEU A 242 3.90 -3.49 -4.14
CA LEU A 242 5.27 -3.42 -4.66
C LEU A 242 5.72 -1.96 -4.84
N GLY A 243 5.05 -1.01 -4.21
CA GLY A 243 5.31 0.42 -4.40
C GLY A 243 6.76 0.78 -4.08
N LYS A 244 7.36 1.68 -4.88
CA LYS A 244 8.77 2.12 -4.71
C LYS A 244 9.81 0.99 -4.81
N CYS A 245 9.52 -0.08 -5.55
CA CYS A 245 10.51 -1.10 -5.93
C CYS A 245 11.01 -0.83 -7.36
N PRO A 246 12.31 -1.01 -7.68
CA PRO A 246 12.87 -0.81 -9.02
C PRO A 246 12.58 -1.99 -9.96
N LEU A 247 11.36 -2.54 -9.91
CA LEU A 247 10.95 -3.65 -10.78
C LEU A 247 10.93 -3.18 -12.24
N GLN A 248 11.51 -3.98 -13.13
CA GLN A 248 11.43 -3.72 -14.56
C GLN A 248 10.17 -4.33 -15.18
N ASP A 249 9.67 -5.43 -14.59
CA ASP A 249 8.49 -6.13 -15.08
C ASP A 249 7.89 -6.99 -13.96
N LEU A 250 6.62 -7.39 -14.14
CA LEU A 250 5.94 -8.39 -13.34
C LEU A 250 5.77 -9.70 -14.12
N PRO A 251 5.51 -10.83 -13.46
CA PRO A 251 5.25 -12.05 -14.21
C PRO A 251 3.87 -12.04 -14.87
N ARG A 252 3.79 -12.44 -16.14
CA ARG A 252 2.55 -12.57 -16.94
C ARG A 252 1.42 -13.32 -16.23
N GLU A 253 1.77 -14.32 -15.42
CA GLU A 253 0.83 -15.15 -14.69
C GLU A 253 0.12 -14.40 -13.53
N LEU A 254 0.52 -13.17 -13.20
CA LEU A 254 -0.12 -12.34 -12.17
C LEU A 254 -1.60 -12.10 -12.45
N GLY A 255 -1.98 -12.00 -13.74
CA GLY A 255 -3.39 -11.90 -14.14
C GLY A 255 -4.26 -13.07 -13.66
N SER A 256 -3.68 -14.19 -13.21
CA SER A 256 -4.44 -15.32 -12.66
C SER A 256 -4.82 -15.20 -11.18
N LEU A 257 -4.53 -14.07 -10.52
CA LEU A 257 -4.87 -13.79 -9.13
C LEU A 257 -6.28 -13.18 -9.01
N TYR A 258 -7.31 -14.00 -9.17
CA TYR A 258 -8.70 -13.55 -9.24
C TYR A 258 -9.27 -12.95 -7.94
N CYS A 259 -8.63 -13.19 -6.77
CA CYS A 259 -9.00 -12.56 -5.49
C CYS A 259 -8.30 -11.21 -5.23
N LEU A 260 -7.41 -10.77 -6.14
CA LEU A 260 -6.61 -9.56 -5.94
C LEU A 260 -7.50 -8.32 -6.02
N GLN A 261 -7.50 -7.52 -4.96
CA GLN A 261 -8.30 -6.29 -4.83
C GLN A 261 -7.42 -5.04 -4.88
N GLU A 262 -6.18 -5.13 -4.41
CA GLU A 262 -5.21 -4.03 -4.46
C GLU A 262 -3.88 -4.46 -5.07
N LEU A 263 -3.44 -3.72 -6.09
CA LEU A 263 -2.15 -3.88 -6.72
C LEU A 263 -1.44 -2.53 -6.79
N SER A 264 -0.26 -2.43 -6.17
CA SER A 264 0.56 -1.22 -6.22
C SER A 264 1.98 -1.51 -6.73
N GLY A 265 2.60 -0.52 -7.38
CA GLY A 265 3.98 -0.62 -7.87
C GLY A 265 4.13 -1.39 -9.18
N PHE A 266 3.07 -1.47 -9.99
CA PHE A 266 3.17 -2.06 -11.32
C PHE A 266 3.84 -1.07 -12.28
N ARG A 267 5.02 -1.43 -12.80
CA ARG A 267 5.75 -0.62 -13.78
C ARG A 267 5.55 -1.20 -15.19
N VAL A 268 5.15 -0.36 -16.12
CA VAL A 268 5.00 -0.70 -17.54
C VAL A 268 6.27 -0.23 -18.26
N VAL A 269 7.05 -1.18 -18.77
CA VAL A 269 8.33 -0.95 -19.49
C VAL A 269 8.29 -1.72 -20.82
N SER A 270 9.00 -1.24 -21.85
CA SER A 270 9.05 -1.78 -23.23
C SER A 270 8.88 -3.30 -23.34
N TRP A 271 7.91 -3.75 -24.14
CA TRP A 271 7.61 -5.16 -24.38
C TRP A 271 8.50 -5.84 -25.41
N ALA A 272 9.31 -5.08 -26.15
CA ALA A 272 9.97 -5.55 -27.37
C ALA A 272 11.10 -6.58 -27.15
N LYS A 273 11.52 -6.85 -25.90
CA LYS A 273 12.66 -7.77 -25.64
C LYS A 273 12.48 -8.81 -24.52
N ILE A 274 11.40 -8.77 -23.74
CA ILE A 274 11.21 -9.66 -22.59
C ILE A 274 9.77 -10.16 -22.58
N GLN A 275 9.54 -11.38 -22.11
CA GLN A 275 8.22 -12.04 -21.94
C GLN A 275 7.31 -11.26 -20.96
N GLY A 276 6.92 -10.04 -21.34
CA GLY A 276 6.37 -9.01 -20.47
C GLY A 276 4.95 -9.29 -19.97
N CYS A 277 4.64 -8.79 -18.78
CA CYS A 277 3.39 -8.99 -18.06
C CYS A 277 2.14 -8.47 -18.80
N THR A 278 1.42 -9.31 -19.53
CA THR A 278 0.09 -8.94 -20.06
C THR A 278 -0.96 -8.99 -18.96
N LEU A 279 -0.77 -8.12 -17.96
CA LEU A 279 -1.53 -8.04 -16.72
C LEU A 279 -3.05 -7.94 -16.98
N LEU A 280 -3.41 -7.49 -18.18
CA LEU A 280 -4.77 -7.28 -18.63
C LEU A 280 -5.19 -8.17 -19.83
N GLU A 281 -4.33 -9.06 -20.34
CA GLU A 281 -4.79 -10.06 -21.31
C GLU A 281 -5.64 -11.11 -20.60
N ARG A 282 -6.91 -11.17 -21.02
CA ARG A 282 -7.98 -12.03 -20.48
C ARG A 282 -8.53 -11.61 -19.11
N GLY A 283 -8.60 -10.32 -18.77
CA GLY A 283 -9.62 -9.76 -17.84
C GLY A 283 -9.91 -10.49 -16.52
N LYS A 284 -8.94 -11.19 -15.93
CA LYS A 284 -9.16 -12.09 -14.78
C LYS A 284 -9.08 -11.41 -13.41
N LEU A 285 -8.57 -10.18 -13.35
CA LEU A 285 -8.51 -9.38 -12.13
C LEU A 285 -9.83 -8.64 -11.90
N GLU A 286 -10.96 -9.34 -11.98
CA GLU A 286 -12.31 -8.76 -11.93
C GLU A 286 -12.63 -8.09 -10.58
N GLN A 287 -11.94 -8.52 -9.51
CA GLN A 287 -12.08 -7.99 -8.16
C GLN A 287 -11.15 -6.80 -7.87
N LEU A 288 -10.29 -6.40 -8.81
CA LEU A 288 -9.34 -5.32 -8.60
C LEU A 288 -10.07 -3.97 -8.44
N ARG A 289 -9.78 -3.29 -7.34
CA ARG A 289 -10.44 -2.04 -6.93
C ARG A 289 -9.45 -0.89 -6.78
N VAL A 290 -8.20 -1.20 -6.42
CA VAL A 290 -7.10 -0.24 -6.35
C VAL A 290 -5.97 -0.70 -7.26
N LEU A 291 -5.58 0.17 -8.18
CA LEU A 291 -4.48 -0.07 -9.10
C LEU A 291 -3.56 1.15 -9.11
N ARG A 292 -2.28 0.95 -8.76
CA ARG A 292 -1.24 1.98 -8.83
C ARG A 292 -0.16 1.57 -9.81
N ILE A 293 -0.04 2.33 -10.89
CA ILE A 293 0.83 2.02 -12.03
C ILE A 293 1.76 3.17 -12.36
N THR A 294 2.94 2.81 -12.85
CA THR A 294 3.94 3.73 -13.36
C THR A 294 4.23 3.38 -14.82
N ILE A 295 4.09 4.34 -15.73
CA ILE A 295 4.33 4.16 -17.15
C ILE A 295 5.62 4.91 -17.51
N CYS A 296 6.64 4.17 -17.96
CA CYS A 296 7.94 4.74 -18.34
C CYS A 296 7.98 5.14 -19.83
N ASP A 297 8.89 6.04 -20.18
CA ASP A 297 9.09 6.53 -21.56
C ASP A 297 9.47 5.45 -22.59
N LEU A 298 10.05 4.34 -22.15
CA LEU A 298 10.35 3.18 -22.99
C LEU A 298 9.14 2.26 -23.23
N ALA A 299 7.98 2.53 -22.63
CA ALA A 299 6.83 1.64 -22.75
C ALA A 299 6.25 1.63 -24.18
N GLU A 300 5.92 0.43 -24.65
CA GLU A 300 5.13 0.20 -25.86
C GLU A 300 3.82 -0.46 -25.44
N ILE A 301 2.70 0.27 -25.53
CA ILE A 301 1.37 -0.23 -25.16
C ILE A 301 0.58 -0.51 -26.43
N SER A 302 0.21 -1.77 -26.65
CA SER A 302 -0.64 -2.17 -27.78
C SER A 302 -2.08 -1.67 -27.63
N ASP A 303 -2.81 -1.52 -28.74
CA ASP A 303 -4.22 -1.09 -28.70
C ASP A 303 -5.12 -2.05 -27.91
N LYS A 304 -4.77 -3.33 -27.84
CA LYS A 304 -5.48 -4.29 -26.99
C LYS A 304 -5.31 -3.93 -25.51
N GLU A 305 -4.09 -3.60 -25.09
CA GLU A 305 -3.77 -3.28 -23.69
C GLU A 305 -4.38 -1.96 -23.23
N LYS A 306 -4.43 -0.94 -24.12
CA LYS A 306 -5.13 0.33 -23.86
C LYS A 306 -6.59 0.11 -23.50
N LYS A 307 -7.24 -0.86 -24.16
CA LYS A 307 -8.64 -1.25 -23.91
C LYS A 307 -8.81 -2.09 -22.67
N SER A 308 -7.78 -2.82 -22.25
CA SER A 308 -7.95 -3.77 -21.17
C SER A 308 -8.14 -3.12 -19.80
N LEU A 309 -7.71 -1.86 -19.58
CA LEU A 309 -8.05 -1.13 -18.36
C LEU A 309 -9.56 -0.97 -18.22
N SER A 310 -10.27 -0.62 -19.30
CA SER A 310 -11.74 -0.48 -19.30
C SER A 310 -12.48 -1.76 -18.88
N SER A 311 -11.85 -2.93 -19.00
CA SER A 311 -12.42 -4.21 -18.58
C SER A 311 -12.46 -4.41 -17.06
N LEU A 312 -11.70 -3.62 -16.30
CA LEU A 312 -11.65 -3.66 -14.83
C LEU A 312 -12.86 -2.96 -14.21
N LYS A 313 -14.04 -3.59 -14.33
CA LYS A 313 -15.34 -3.01 -13.94
C LYS A 313 -15.49 -2.66 -12.46
N SER A 314 -14.63 -3.22 -11.60
CA SER A 314 -14.63 -2.99 -10.16
C SER A 314 -13.63 -1.92 -9.72
N LEU A 315 -12.80 -1.39 -10.64
CA LEU A 315 -11.76 -0.43 -10.28
C LEU A 315 -12.37 0.90 -9.83
N LYS A 316 -12.01 1.31 -8.61
CA LYS A 316 -12.44 2.57 -7.97
C LYS A 316 -11.30 3.57 -7.85
N VAL A 317 -10.07 3.09 -7.64
CA VAL A 317 -8.89 3.94 -7.43
C VAL A 317 -7.84 3.62 -8.48
N LEU A 318 -7.43 4.65 -9.22
CA LEU A 318 -6.35 4.58 -10.19
C LEU A 318 -5.31 5.64 -9.84
N ASP A 319 -4.08 5.21 -9.62
CA ASP A 319 -2.91 6.07 -9.48
C ASP A 319 -1.98 5.84 -10.68
N LEU A 320 -1.81 6.88 -11.48
CA LEU A 320 -1.06 6.88 -12.73
C LEU A 320 0.14 7.83 -12.60
N ASP A 321 1.34 7.26 -12.51
CA ASP A 321 2.60 7.99 -12.57
C ASP A 321 3.19 7.88 -13.98
N ALA A 322 3.36 9.01 -14.66
CA ALA A 322 3.94 9.05 -16.01
C ALA A 322 5.48 9.00 -16.02
N ASP A 323 6.12 8.86 -14.86
CA ASP A 323 7.57 8.73 -14.65
C ASP A 323 8.39 9.75 -15.45
N THR A 324 9.11 9.28 -16.47
CA THR A 324 9.95 10.08 -17.38
C THR A 324 9.28 10.35 -18.74
N CYS A 325 8.03 9.96 -18.95
CA CYS A 325 7.31 10.16 -20.22
C CYS A 325 7.24 11.64 -20.60
N LYS A 326 7.68 11.95 -21.82
CA LYS A 326 7.63 13.29 -22.43
C LYS A 326 7.36 13.20 -23.93
N GLY A 327 6.86 14.28 -24.51
CA GLY A 327 6.67 14.40 -25.96
C GLY A 327 5.76 13.31 -26.52
N GLU A 328 6.21 12.62 -27.57
CA GLU A 328 5.40 11.60 -28.25
C GLU A 328 5.07 10.38 -27.38
N ASN A 329 5.89 10.08 -26.37
CA ASN A 329 5.66 8.96 -25.47
C ASN A 329 4.38 9.16 -24.63
N LEU A 330 3.92 10.40 -24.42
CA LEU A 330 2.67 10.65 -23.68
C LEU A 330 1.41 10.19 -24.43
N LYS A 331 1.48 9.98 -25.75
CA LYS A 331 0.35 9.46 -26.55
C LYS A 331 -0.17 8.13 -26.00
N MET A 332 0.72 7.30 -25.44
CA MET A 332 0.33 6.01 -24.85
C MET A 332 -0.59 6.17 -23.63
N ILE A 333 -0.42 7.25 -22.87
CA ILE A 333 -1.26 7.60 -21.72
C ILE A 333 -2.57 8.24 -22.20
N ASP A 334 -2.50 9.10 -23.22
CA ASP A 334 -3.66 9.82 -23.76
C ASP A 334 -4.70 8.90 -24.39
N GLU A 335 -4.25 7.75 -24.89
CA GLU A 335 -5.08 6.76 -25.58
C GLU A 335 -5.60 5.65 -24.66
N LEU A 336 -5.34 5.72 -23.35
CA LEU A 336 -5.91 4.76 -22.39
C LEU A 336 -7.43 4.86 -22.31
N GLU A 337 -8.10 3.71 -22.24
CA GLU A 337 -9.53 3.63 -21.97
C GLU A 337 -9.74 3.32 -20.48
N LEU A 338 -10.11 4.35 -19.72
CA LEU A 338 -10.28 4.22 -18.27
C LEU A 338 -11.56 3.46 -17.87
N PRO A 339 -11.57 2.78 -16.71
CA PRO A 339 -12.76 2.13 -16.18
C PRO A 339 -13.88 3.12 -15.84
N PRO A 340 -15.16 2.75 -16.05
CA PRO A 340 -16.28 3.67 -15.89
C PRO A 340 -16.70 3.94 -14.44
N LYS A 341 -16.22 3.17 -13.46
CA LYS A 341 -16.60 3.31 -12.03
C LYS A 341 -15.53 4.00 -11.18
N LEU A 342 -14.62 4.74 -11.80
CA LEU A 342 -13.51 5.35 -11.09
C LEU A 342 -14.01 6.46 -10.14
N GLU A 343 -13.67 6.32 -8.86
CA GLU A 343 -14.06 7.23 -7.77
C GLU A 343 -12.88 8.14 -7.35
N GLU A 344 -11.64 7.62 -7.41
CA GLU A 344 -10.42 8.36 -7.10
C GLU A 344 -9.40 8.24 -8.24
N LEU A 345 -8.90 9.38 -8.71
CA LEU A 345 -7.84 9.45 -9.73
C LEU A 345 -6.65 10.23 -9.20
N TYR A 346 -5.47 9.64 -9.31
CA TYR A 346 -4.20 10.29 -9.05
C TYR A 346 -3.42 10.32 -10.36
N LEU A 347 -3.01 11.50 -10.79
CA LEU A 347 -2.19 11.70 -11.98
C LEU A 347 -0.91 12.40 -11.54
N SER A 348 0.24 11.78 -11.78
CA SER A 348 1.52 12.39 -11.43
C SER A 348 2.52 12.38 -12.57
N LYS A 349 3.41 13.38 -12.57
CA LYS A 349 4.52 13.53 -13.54
C LYS A 349 4.12 13.58 -15.01
N TYR A 350 2.85 13.83 -15.32
CA TYR A 350 2.35 13.93 -16.69
C TYR A 350 2.81 15.26 -17.34
N ARG A 351 3.84 15.20 -18.20
CA ARG A 351 4.54 16.36 -18.79
C ARG A 351 3.98 16.83 -20.13
N SER A 352 2.65 16.95 -20.23
CA SER A 352 1.97 17.51 -21.41
C SER A 352 1.35 18.87 -21.07
N PRO A 353 1.35 19.85 -22.00
CA PRO A 353 0.63 21.10 -21.81
C PRO A 353 -0.90 20.94 -21.82
N LYS A 354 -1.43 19.82 -22.33
CA LYS A 354 -2.86 19.52 -22.41
C LYS A 354 -3.21 18.30 -21.58
N MET A 355 -4.42 18.28 -21.02
CA MET A 355 -4.95 17.10 -20.34
C MET A 355 -5.14 15.91 -21.29
N PRO A 356 -5.05 14.66 -20.78
CA PRO A 356 -5.38 13.47 -21.56
C PRO A 356 -6.83 13.51 -22.08
N LYS A 357 -7.08 12.96 -23.27
CA LYS A 357 -8.42 12.97 -23.91
C LYS A 357 -9.50 12.26 -23.11
N TRP A 358 -9.11 11.31 -22.26
CA TRP A 358 -10.03 10.61 -21.39
C TRP A 358 -10.45 11.41 -20.15
N PHE A 359 -9.79 12.54 -19.85
CA PHE A 359 -10.10 13.39 -18.72
C PHE A 359 -11.31 14.29 -19.04
N SER A 360 -12.49 13.70 -19.01
CA SER A 360 -13.76 14.42 -19.25
C SER A 360 -14.85 13.97 -18.26
N PRO A 361 -15.80 14.86 -17.91
CA PRO A 361 -16.91 14.51 -17.01
C PRO A 361 -17.78 13.37 -17.53
N SER A 362 -17.87 13.20 -18.85
CA SER A 362 -18.65 12.15 -19.50
C SER A 362 -18.02 10.76 -19.38
N ARG A 363 -16.68 10.68 -19.24
CA ARG A 363 -15.94 9.43 -19.08
C ARG A 363 -15.68 9.08 -17.62
N LEU A 364 -15.68 10.08 -16.75
CA LEU A 364 -15.35 9.97 -15.33
C LEU A 364 -16.49 10.50 -14.44
N ASP A 365 -17.72 10.04 -14.71
CA ASP A 365 -18.95 10.55 -14.05
C ASP A 365 -19.08 10.17 -12.57
N LYS A 366 -18.27 9.22 -12.09
CA LYS A 366 -18.21 8.77 -10.69
C LYS A 366 -17.05 9.37 -9.89
N LEU A 367 -16.23 10.22 -10.52
CA LEU A 367 -15.03 10.75 -9.89
C LEU A 367 -15.39 11.70 -8.74
N ASN A 368 -14.99 11.32 -7.53
CA ASN A 368 -15.22 12.06 -6.29
C ASN A 368 -13.96 12.78 -5.80
N PHE A 369 -12.79 12.18 -6.08
CA PHE A 369 -11.50 12.73 -5.68
C PHE A 369 -10.50 12.76 -6.83
N LEU A 370 -9.80 13.88 -6.95
CA LEU A 370 -8.76 14.10 -7.94
C LEU A 370 -7.47 14.58 -7.26
N SER A 371 -6.37 13.87 -7.48
CA SER A 371 -5.04 14.35 -7.10
C SER A 371 -4.19 14.52 -8.35
N ILE A 372 -3.57 15.67 -8.48
CA ILE A 372 -2.66 15.97 -9.56
C ILE A 372 -1.35 16.51 -8.99
N ASP A 373 -0.26 15.86 -9.35
CA ASP A 373 1.06 16.15 -8.78
C ASP A 373 2.14 16.24 -9.86
N ASN A 374 2.87 17.36 -9.87
CA ASN A 374 4.08 17.52 -10.68
C ASN A 374 3.82 17.37 -12.20
N CYS A 375 2.75 17.99 -12.69
CA CYS A 375 2.30 17.95 -14.09
C CYS A 375 2.47 19.30 -14.79
N ASP A 376 2.56 19.29 -16.13
CA ASP A 376 2.91 20.49 -16.94
C ASP A 376 1.73 21.07 -17.73
N PHE A 377 0.49 20.69 -17.44
CA PHE A 377 -0.66 21.19 -18.20
C PHE A 377 -1.01 22.63 -17.83
N GLU A 378 -1.57 23.36 -18.79
CA GLU A 378 -1.85 24.79 -18.65
C GLU A 378 -3.27 25.06 -18.12
N SER A 379 -4.20 24.13 -18.35
CA SER A 379 -5.60 24.20 -17.90
C SER A 379 -6.08 22.82 -17.45
N LEU A 380 -6.90 22.79 -16.38
CA LEU A 380 -7.57 21.60 -15.89
C LEU A 380 -8.77 21.18 -16.75
N GLN A 381 -9.31 22.07 -17.57
CA GLN A 381 -10.62 21.87 -18.19
C GLN A 381 -10.72 22.48 -19.58
N GLU A 382 -11.61 21.90 -20.40
CA GLU A 382 -12.12 22.52 -21.63
C GLU A 382 -13.36 23.37 -21.32
N LYS A 383 -13.67 24.34 -22.19
CA LYS A 383 -14.86 25.20 -22.02
C LYS A 383 -16.12 24.34 -21.86
N HIS A 384 -16.94 24.65 -20.86
CA HIS A 384 -18.23 24.01 -20.53
C HIS A 384 -18.18 22.64 -19.81
N TYR A 385 -17.02 22.18 -19.33
CA TYR A 385 -17.00 20.97 -18.49
C TYR A 385 -17.52 21.27 -17.08
N ILE A 386 -18.46 20.45 -16.61
CA ILE A 386 -18.98 20.51 -15.25
C ILE A 386 -18.83 19.14 -14.59
N TRP A 387 -18.07 19.12 -13.50
CA TRP A 387 -17.74 17.97 -12.67
C TRP A 387 -18.61 17.96 -11.41
N ASN A 388 -19.77 17.32 -11.52
CA ASN A 388 -20.81 17.39 -10.47
C ASN A 388 -20.50 16.64 -9.18
N LYS A 389 -19.47 15.79 -9.15
CA LYS A 389 -19.19 14.90 -8.01
C LYS A 389 -17.83 15.05 -7.37
N ILE A 390 -16.93 15.83 -7.97
CA ILE A 390 -15.61 16.06 -7.36
C ILE A 390 -15.82 16.86 -6.08
N GLU A 391 -15.69 16.19 -4.95
CA GLU A 391 -15.82 16.73 -3.60
C GLU A 391 -14.45 17.17 -3.07
N GLY A 392 -13.40 16.43 -3.41
CA GLY A 392 -12.03 16.73 -3.00
C GLY A 392 -11.07 16.87 -4.16
N SER A 393 -10.14 17.83 -4.06
CA SER A 393 -9.03 17.97 -5.00
C SER A 393 -7.71 18.20 -4.27
N ASN A 394 -6.62 17.69 -4.84
CA ASN A 394 -5.27 17.95 -4.39
C ASN A 394 -4.40 18.35 -5.59
N LEU A 395 -3.85 19.56 -5.57
CA LEU A 395 -3.03 20.13 -6.64
C LEU A 395 -1.64 20.47 -6.10
N LYS A 396 -0.62 19.75 -6.58
CA LYS A 396 0.76 19.93 -6.11
C LYS A 396 1.73 20.11 -7.27
N LEU A 397 2.68 21.03 -7.11
CA LEU A 397 3.80 21.22 -8.05
C LEU A 397 3.30 21.47 -9.50
N LEU A 398 2.43 22.45 -9.69
CA LEU A 398 1.81 22.77 -10.99
C LEU A 398 2.18 24.18 -11.44
N ASP A 399 3.41 24.34 -11.94
CA ASP A 399 3.96 25.67 -12.30
C ASP A 399 3.22 26.34 -13.44
N ARG A 400 2.69 25.55 -14.38
CA ARG A 400 2.05 26.03 -15.61
C ARG A 400 0.53 26.16 -15.52
N LEU A 401 -0.08 25.61 -14.48
CA LEU A 401 -1.54 25.63 -14.34
C LEU A 401 -2.01 27.06 -14.05
N ASN A 402 -2.69 27.66 -15.01
CA ASN A 402 -3.32 28.96 -14.87
C ASN A 402 -4.84 28.75 -14.77
N ALA A 403 -5.40 29.03 -13.61
CA ALA A 403 -6.84 28.95 -13.35
C ALA A 403 -7.29 30.08 -12.43
N ASP A 404 -8.52 30.55 -12.63
CA ASP A 404 -9.22 31.45 -11.71
C ASP A 404 -10.15 30.63 -10.82
N TRP A 405 -10.21 30.96 -9.54
CA TRP A 405 -11.05 30.26 -8.56
C TRP A 405 -12.53 30.25 -8.92
N ILE A 406 -13.08 31.34 -9.46
CA ILE A 406 -14.52 31.44 -9.77
C ILE A 406 -14.86 30.47 -10.90
N GLU A 407 -14.03 30.43 -11.93
CA GLU A 407 -14.19 29.52 -13.06
C GLU A 407 -14.08 28.07 -12.62
N LEU A 408 -13.03 27.74 -11.86
CA LEU A 408 -12.84 26.40 -11.32
C LEU A 408 -14.03 25.99 -10.45
N LYS A 409 -14.46 26.86 -9.53
CA LYS A 409 -15.54 26.54 -8.60
C LYS A 409 -16.89 26.38 -9.30
N SER A 410 -17.13 27.13 -10.38
CA SER A 410 -18.30 26.94 -11.24
C SER A 410 -18.28 25.58 -11.95
N ALA A 411 -17.10 25.08 -12.29
CA ALA A 411 -16.94 23.82 -12.98
C ALA A 411 -16.88 22.60 -12.04
N VAL A 412 -16.47 22.76 -10.79
CA VAL A 412 -16.55 21.73 -9.73
C VAL A 412 -17.47 22.20 -8.58
N PRO A 413 -18.80 22.27 -8.81
CA PRO A 413 -19.73 22.85 -7.83
C PRO A 413 -19.76 22.08 -6.50
N ALA A 414 -19.57 20.76 -6.53
CA ALA A 414 -19.57 19.88 -5.35
C ALA A 414 -18.31 19.98 -4.48
N LEU A 415 -17.25 20.63 -4.97
CA LEU A 415 -15.96 20.72 -4.26
C LEU A 415 -16.16 21.27 -2.84
N CYS A 416 -15.79 20.50 -1.83
CA CYS A 416 -15.85 20.87 -0.42
C CYS A 416 -14.47 20.90 0.23
N TYR A 417 -13.47 20.30 -0.41
CA TYR A 417 -12.07 20.28 0.03
C TYR A 417 -11.13 20.54 -1.13
N MET A 418 -10.10 21.35 -0.90
CA MET A 418 -8.98 21.50 -1.82
C MET A 418 -7.67 21.72 -1.08
N GLU A 419 -6.65 20.93 -1.44
CA GLU A 419 -5.26 21.14 -1.03
C GLU A 419 -4.48 21.69 -2.21
N ILE A 420 -3.72 22.76 -1.99
CA ILE A 420 -2.85 23.36 -2.99
C ILE A 420 -1.47 23.51 -2.38
N SER A 421 -0.41 23.19 -3.13
CA SER A 421 0.95 23.54 -2.75
C SER A 421 1.83 23.67 -3.99
N SER A 422 2.70 24.69 -4.04
CA SER A 422 3.58 24.94 -5.18
C SER A 422 2.83 25.10 -6.51
N CYS A 423 1.82 25.97 -6.53
CA CYS A 423 1.05 26.30 -7.74
C CYS A 423 1.02 27.83 -7.98
N PRO A 424 2.14 28.44 -8.43
CA PRO A 424 2.32 29.90 -8.44
C PRO A 424 1.41 30.65 -9.42
N SER A 425 0.88 29.97 -10.44
CA SER A 425 0.09 30.59 -11.51
C SER A 425 -1.42 30.65 -11.23
N LEU A 426 -1.86 30.12 -10.07
CA LEU A 426 -3.26 30.14 -9.64
C LEU A 426 -3.69 31.52 -9.12
N LYS A 427 -4.88 31.97 -9.53
CA LYS A 427 -5.37 33.33 -9.23
C LYS A 427 -6.63 33.31 -8.38
N LYS A 428 -6.65 34.17 -7.35
CA LYS A 428 -7.81 34.41 -6.47
C LYS A 428 -8.33 33.17 -5.74
N PHE A 429 -7.47 32.18 -5.50
CA PHE A 429 -7.84 31.02 -4.69
C PHE A 429 -7.97 31.44 -3.22
N PRO A 430 -8.90 30.82 -2.46
CA PRO A 430 -9.13 31.11 -1.04
C PRO A 430 -8.07 30.45 -0.14
N ILE A 431 -6.79 30.62 -0.50
CA ILE A 431 -5.62 30.10 0.21
C ILE A 431 -4.58 31.22 0.27
N GLU A 432 -4.04 31.49 1.46
CA GLU A 432 -3.15 32.64 1.71
C GLU A 432 -1.91 32.64 0.81
N ASP A 433 -1.29 31.48 0.62
CA ASP A 433 -0.08 31.32 -0.18
C ASP A 433 -0.13 29.99 -0.92
N VAL A 434 -0.49 30.04 -2.21
CA VAL A 434 -0.55 28.88 -3.10
C VAL A 434 0.83 28.26 -3.39
N VAL A 435 1.92 28.94 -3.04
CA VAL A 435 3.30 28.44 -3.17
C VAL A 435 3.71 27.67 -1.93
N LYS A 436 3.57 28.25 -0.72
CA LYS A 436 3.82 27.52 0.55
C LYS A 436 2.84 26.39 0.77
N GLY A 437 1.65 26.55 0.22
CA GLY A 437 0.56 25.61 0.27
C GLY A 437 -0.40 25.86 1.41
N GLY A 438 -1.59 25.30 1.25
CA GLY A 438 -2.67 25.43 2.21
C GLY A 438 -3.88 24.60 1.79
N VAL A 439 -4.90 24.70 2.63
CA VAL A 439 -6.10 23.90 2.51
C VAL A 439 -7.30 24.83 2.53
N TRP A 440 -8.18 24.66 1.57
CA TRP A 440 -9.51 25.24 1.55
C TRP A 440 -10.55 24.18 1.92
N LYS A 441 -11.47 24.55 2.81
CA LYS A 441 -12.64 23.76 3.20
C LYS A 441 -13.87 24.66 3.10
N LYS A 442 -14.97 24.12 2.56
CA LYS A 442 -16.23 24.84 2.37
C LYS A 442 -16.95 25.12 3.69
#